data_AF-A0A656G4N3-F1
#
_entry.id   AF-A0A656G4N3-F1
#
_cell.length_a   1.000
_cell.length_b   1.000
_cell.length_c   1.000
_cell.angle_alpha   90.00
_cell.angle_beta   90.00
_cell.angle_gamma   90.00
#
_symmetry.space_group_name_H-M   'P 1'
#
loop_
_entity.id
_entity.type
_entity.pdbx_description
1 polymer ?
#
loop_
_entity_poly.entity_id
_entity_poly.type
_entity_poly.pdbx_seq_one_letter_code
_entity_poly.pdbx_strand_id
1 'polypeptide(L)'
;MKRLFCLAVIAAALAGQASIAQADGVEFSVGQTGESTMTYRLGVQFDWDKTWLQSDIGRLTGYWDGAYTYWDGKDYKDNHSLSFSPVLVYE
;
A
#
# COMPACT_ATOMS: atom_id res chain seq x y z
N MET A 1 17.54 3.72 -29.46
CA MET A 1 17.16 2.98 -28.23
C MET A 1 17.17 3.83 -26.96
N LYS A 2 18.20 4.66 -26.69
CA LYS A 2 18.25 5.50 -25.46
C LYS A 2 17.06 6.48 -25.30
N ARG A 3 16.61 7.11 -26.39
CA ARG A 3 15.47 8.06 -26.36
C ARG A 3 14.13 7.40 -26.05
N LEU A 4 13.93 6.16 -26.51
CA LEU A 4 12.72 5.37 -26.21
C LEU A 4 12.68 4.96 -24.74
N PHE A 5 13.84 4.66 -24.15
CA PHE A 5 13.97 4.36 -22.73
C PHE A 5 13.65 5.59 -21.86
N CYS A 6 14.16 6.77 -22.23
CA CYS A 6 13.82 8.01 -21.53
C CYS A 6 12.33 8.35 -21.62
N LEU A 7 11.70 8.14 -22.78
CA LEU A 7 10.25 8.34 -22.94
C LEU A 7 9.43 7.37 -22.10
N ALA A 8 9.86 6.10 -22.00
CA ALA A 8 9.21 5.11 -21.15
C ALA A 8 9.33 5.46 -19.66
N VAL A 9 10.49 5.95 -19.22
CA VAL A 9 10.70 6.41 -17.83
C VAL A 9 9.84 7.62 -17.51
N ILE A 10 9.73 8.58 -18.43
CA ILE A 10 8.87 9.76 -18.25
C ILE A 10 7.39 9.36 -18.24
N ALA A 11 6.96 8.45 -19.11
CA ALA A 11 5.59 7.94 -19.13
C ALA A 11 5.25 7.19 -17.84
N ALA A 12 6.16 6.36 -17.32
CA ALA A 12 5.99 5.68 -16.04
C ALA A 12 5.93 6.65 -14.86
N ALA A 13 6.75 7.70 -14.86
CA ALA A 13 6.74 8.73 -13.82
C ALA A 13 5.42 9.55 -13.84
N LEU A 14 4.92 9.91 -15.02
CA LEU A 14 3.65 10.63 -15.16
C LEU A 14 2.44 9.75 -14.82
N ALA A 15 2.48 8.46 -15.15
CA ALA A 15 1.44 7.50 -14.74
C ALA A 15 1.40 7.31 -13.21
N GLY A 16 2.56 7.25 -12.55
CA GLY A 16 2.66 7.13 -11.09
C GLY A 16 2.12 8.35 -10.32
N GLN A 17 2.19 9.55 -10.91
CA GLN A 17 1.63 10.76 -10.30
C GLN A 17 0.09 10.79 -10.35
N ALA A 18 -0.52 10.21 -11.39
CA ALA A 18 -1.97 10.08 -11.47
C ALA A 18 -2.53 9.06 -10.46
N SER A 19 -1.74 8.03 -10.11
CA SER A 19 -2.16 6.97 -9.19
C SER A 19 -2.39 7.48 -7.77
N ILE A 20 -1.51 8.34 -7.24
CA ILE A 20 -1.60 8.77 -5.83
C ILE A 20 -2.84 9.65 -5.58
N ALA A 21 -3.32 10.38 -6.60
CA ALA A 21 -4.54 11.19 -6.51
C ALA A 21 -5.84 10.35 -6.56
N GLN A 22 -5.75 9.06 -6.85
CA GLN A 22 -6.86 8.11 -6.88
C GLN A 22 -6.86 7.14 -5.69
N ALA A 23 -6.13 7.44 -4.60
CA ALA A 23 -6.21 6.60 -3.41
C ALA A 23 -7.62 6.72 -2.81
N ASP A 24 -8.31 5.59 -2.68
CA ASP A 24 -9.64 5.50 -2.08
C ASP A 24 -9.55 5.60 -0.55
N GLY A 25 -8.39 5.27 0.02
CA GLY A 25 -8.14 5.36 1.46
C GLY A 25 -6.70 5.73 1.81
N VAL A 26 -6.54 6.36 2.98
CA VAL A 26 -5.25 6.54 3.65
C VAL A 26 -5.33 5.97 5.06
N GLU A 27 -4.26 5.34 5.51
CA GLU A 27 -4.17 4.67 6.81
C GLU A 27 -2.98 5.19 7.60
N PHE A 28 -3.18 5.41 8.90
CA PHE A 28 -2.09 5.56 9.86
C PHE A 28 -2.29 4.56 11.01
N SER A 29 -1.26 3.74 11.22
CA SER A 29 -1.30 2.65 12.21
C SER A 29 -0.07 2.71 13.12
N VAL A 30 -0.32 2.59 14.42
CA VAL A 30 0.71 2.48 15.47
C VAL A 30 0.65 1.07 16.05
N GLY A 31 1.77 0.38 16.07
CA GLY A 31 1.87 -0.99 16.55
C GLY A 31 3.12 -1.24 17.38
N GLN A 32 3.24 -2.47 17.87
CA GLN A 32 4.40 -2.94 18.59
C GLN A 32 4.73 -4.37 18.13
N THR A 33 6.00 -4.65 17.91
CA THR A 33 6.51 -5.98 17.59
C THR A 33 6.53 -6.88 18.83
N GLY A 34 6.70 -8.20 18.65
CA GLY A 34 6.86 -9.15 19.76
C GLY A 34 8.04 -8.82 20.68
N GLU A 35 9.09 -8.19 20.15
CA GLU A 35 10.26 -7.72 20.90
C GLU A 35 10.07 -6.30 21.49
N SER A 36 8.82 -5.84 21.62
CA SER A 36 8.44 -4.54 22.17
C SER A 36 8.87 -3.31 21.34
N THR A 37 9.40 -3.48 20.12
CA THR A 37 9.78 -2.37 19.23
C THR A 37 8.54 -1.71 18.65
N MET A 38 8.46 -0.37 18.72
CA MET A 38 7.34 0.40 18.19
C MET A 38 7.39 0.45 16.66
N THR A 39 6.22 0.39 16.03
CA THR A 39 6.05 0.49 14.59
C THR A 39 5.06 1.58 14.23
N TYR A 40 5.38 2.34 13.19
CA TYR A 40 4.54 3.41 12.67
C TYR A 40 4.37 3.20 11.18
N ARG A 41 3.13 2.96 10.74
CA ARG A 41 2.80 2.64 9.36
C ARG A 41 1.92 3.74 8.76
N LEU A 42 2.28 4.17 7.55
CA LEU A 42 1.47 5.02 6.69
C LEU A 42 1.12 4.22 5.44
N GLY A 43 -0.18 4.00 5.22
CA GLY A 43 -0.73 3.22 4.11
C GLY A 43 -1.59 4.06 3.18
N VAL A 44 -1.65 3.64 1.92
CA VAL A 44 -2.59 4.10 0.90
C VAL A 44 -3.28 2.89 0.31
N GLN A 45 -4.60 2.98 0.13
CA GLN A 45 -5.44 1.88 -0.34
C GLN A 45 -6.14 2.28 -1.64
N PHE A 46 -6.22 1.33 -2.57
CA PHE A 46 -6.90 1.48 -3.87
C PHE A 46 -7.89 0.34 -4.03
N ASP A 47 -9.18 0.64 -3.98
CA ASP A 47 -10.23 -0.36 -4.12
C ASP A 47 -10.19 -0.97 -5.51
N TRP A 48 -10.49 -2.27 -5.61
CA TRP A 48 -10.50 -2.93 -6.90
C TRP A 48 -11.70 -2.54 -7.77
N ASP A 49 -12.73 -1.92 -7.18
CA ASP A 49 -14.04 -1.74 -7.81
C ASP A 49 -14.59 -3.06 -8.41
N LYS A 50 -14.29 -4.18 -7.73
CA LYS A 50 -14.72 -5.52 -8.10
C LYS A 50 -15.39 -6.19 -6.93
N THR A 51 -16.46 -6.90 -7.25
CA THR A 51 -17.20 -7.71 -6.29
C THR A 51 -17.40 -9.10 -6.84
N TRP A 52 -17.25 -10.09 -5.98
CA TRP A 52 -17.51 -11.50 -6.25
C TRP A 52 -18.39 -12.10 -5.16
N LEU A 53 -19.07 -13.20 -5.50
CA LEU A 53 -19.85 -14.01 -4.55
C LEU A 53 -20.87 -13.22 -3.72
N GLN A 54 -21.48 -12.19 -4.31
CA GLN A 54 -22.45 -11.33 -3.62
C GLN A 54 -23.72 -12.11 -3.26
N SER A 55 -24.11 -12.04 -1.99
CA SER A 55 -25.30 -12.66 -1.43
C SER A 55 -25.89 -11.80 -0.30
N ASP A 56 -26.99 -12.23 0.30
CA ASP A 56 -27.64 -11.52 1.40
C ASP A 56 -26.79 -11.48 2.69
N ILE A 57 -25.76 -12.32 2.80
CA ILE A 57 -24.85 -12.40 3.95
C ILE A 57 -23.50 -11.70 3.72
N GLY A 58 -23.32 -11.04 2.58
CA GLY A 58 -22.09 -10.31 2.25
C GLY A 58 -21.55 -10.58 0.85
N ARG A 59 -20.37 -10.03 0.58
CA ARG A 59 -19.67 -10.07 -0.69
C ARG A 59 -18.15 -10.13 -0.50
N LEU A 60 -17.46 -10.74 -1.46
CA LEU A 60 -16.01 -10.73 -1.52
C LEU A 60 -15.55 -9.57 -2.41
N THR A 61 -14.64 -8.75 -1.90
CA THR A 61 -14.00 -7.63 -2.60
C THR A 61 -12.51 -7.60 -2.23
N GLY A 62 -11.81 -6.52 -2.58
CA GLY A 62 -10.46 -6.28 -2.12
C GLY A 62 -9.91 -4.94 -2.59
N TYR A 63 -8.70 -4.65 -2.15
CA TYR A 63 -7.96 -3.44 -2.48
C TYR A 63 -6.47 -3.74 -2.61
N TRP A 64 -5.75 -2.84 -3.29
CA TRP A 64 -4.29 -2.79 -3.25
C TRP A 64 -3.84 -1.94 -2.08
N ASP A 65 -3.02 -2.50 -1.20
CA ASP A 65 -2.39 -1.77 -0.09
C ASP A 65 -0.94 -1.44 -0.46
N GLY A 66 -0.58 -0.17 -0.42
CA GLY A 66 0.78 0.31 -0.52
C GLY A 66 1.15 1.06 0.76
N ALA A 67 2.25 0.69 1.41
CA ALA A 67 2.58 1.30 2.69
C ALA A 67 4.07 1.45 2.96
N TYR A 68 4.36 2.45 3.76
CA TYR A 68 5.64 2.69 4.40
C TYR A 68 5.54 2.38 5.89
N THR A 69 6.51 1.67 6.44
CA THR A 69 6.57 1.37 7.88
C THR A 69 7.93 1.72 8.44
N TYR A 70 7.93 2.53 9.49
CA TYR A 70 9.07 2.82 10.34
C TYR A 70 9.09 1.85 11.53
N TRP A 71 10.27 1.31 11.81
CA TRP A 71 10.52 0.36 12.88
C TRP A 71 11.56 0.97 13.81
N ASP A 72 11.15 1.23 15.05
CA ASP A 72 12.02 1.78 16.08
C ASP A 72 13.07 0.73 16.50
N GLY A 73 14.34 0.99 16.16
CA GLY A 73 15.41 0.03 16.38
C GLY A 73 15.68 -0.25 17.86
N LYS A 74 15.18 0.58 18.79
CA LYS A 74 15.57 0.61 20.20
C LYS A 74 17.10 0.57 20.36
N ASP A 75 17.64 -0.62 20.65
CA ASP A 75 19.08 -0.87 20.86
C ASP A 75 19.84 -1.08 19.54
N TYR A 76 19.11 -1.22 18.43
CA TYR A 76 19.62 -1.37 17.07
C TYR A 76 19.29 -0.14 16.23
N LYS A 77 19.79 -0.12 14.99
CA LYS A 77 19.44 0.95 14.04
C LYS A 77 17.98 0.87 13.65
N ASP A 78 17.37 2.04 13.51
CA ASP A 78 16.03 2.19 12.95
C ASP A 78 15.96 1.61 11.55
N ASN A 79 14.81 1.03 11.22
CA ASN A 79 14.56 0.42 9.92
C ASN A 79 13.32 0.98 9.24
N HIS A 80 13.30 0.86 7.92
CA HIS A 80 12.21 1.29 7.07
C HIS A 80 11.84 0.17 6.12
N SER A 81 10.55 -0.07 5.93
CA SER A 81 10.06 -1.02 4.92
C SER A 81 9.02 -0.38 4.02
N LEU A 82 9.08 -0.73 2.73
CA LEU A 82 8.01 -0.48 1.78
C LEU A 82 7.35 -1.82 1.47
N SER A 83 6.03 -1.87 1.61
CA SER A 83 5.22 -3.06 1.34
C SER A 83 4.14 -2.74 0.31
N PHE A 84 3.86 -3.70 -0.57
CA PHE A 84 2.75 -3.66 -1.50
C PHE A 84 2.08 -5.02 -1.55
N SER A 85 0.77 -5.08 -1.37
CA SER A 85 0.02 -6.35 -1.32
C SER A 85 -1.41 -6.23 -1.86
N PRO A 86 -1.93 -7.29 -2.52
CA PRO A 86 -3.36 -7.44 -2.71
C PRO A 86 -4.01 -7.89 -1.39
N VAL A 87 -5.06 -7.20 -0.95
CA VAL A 87 -5.82 -7.54 0.26
C VAL A 87 -7.25 -7.90 -0.12
N LEU A 88 -7.68 -9.12 0.20
CA LEU A 88 -9.08 -9.53 0.03
C LEU A 88 -9.88 -9.18 1.28
N VAL A 89 -11.10 -8.70 1.08
CA VAL A 89 -12.04 -8.33 2.15
C VAL A 89 -13.37 -9.02 1.90
N TYR A 90 -13.92 -9.64 2.94
CA TYR A 90 -15.31 -10.08 2.94
C TYR A 90 -16.10 -9.10 3.81
N GLU A 91 -17.11 -8.46 3.22
CA GLU A 91 -17.97 -7.46 3.87
C GLU A 91 -19.46 -7.79 3.73
#